data_AF-A0A955WMR8-F1
#
_entry.id   AF-A0A955WMR8-F1
#
_cell.length_a   1.000
_cell.length_b   1.000
_cell.length_c   1.000
_cell.angle_alpha   90.00
_cell.angle_beta   90.00
_cell.angle_gamma   90.00
#
_symmetry.space_group_name_H-M   'P 1'
#
loop_
_entity.id
_entity.type
_entity.pdbx_description
1 polymer ?
#
loop_
_entity_poly.entity_id
_entity_poly.type
_entity_poly.pdbx_seq_one_letter_code
_entity_poly.pdbx_strand_id
1 'polypeptide(L)'
;MNAPSRPRRPIYLTPGFFGPWLAYLAFAAGAFALTADERLFSFSGRGAPGKAAVWVVWIGFLLYSVVASTKANLFDTIREMSGDWWGRQIGTDLYIGITMFAALIYFNEGSPLTLLIWLAPLIIYANLTTLLYLAIHYDQIVDKLSGG
;
A
#
# COMPACT_ATOMS: atom_id res chain seq x y z
N MET A 1 3.86 -30.59 26.88
CA MET A 1 3.57 -30.99 25.48
C MET A 1 4.28 -29.98 24.59
N ASN A 2 5.40 -30.35 23.98
CA ASN A 2 6.14 -29.45 23.08
C ASN A 2 5.43 -29.44 21.73
N ALA A 3 4.95 -28.28 21.28
CA ALA A 3 4.39 -28.14 19.95
C ALA A 3 5.44 -28.54 18.91
N PRO A 4 5.09 -29.35 17.89
CA PRO A 4 6.03 -29.73 16.86
C PRO A 4 6.56 -28.47 16.16
N SER A 5 7.89 -28.33 16.11
CA SER A 5 8.56 -27.26 15.40
C SER A 5 8.17 -27.33 13.92
N ARG A 6 7.39 -26.35 13.44
CA ARG A 6 7.01 -26.27 12.03
C ARG A 6 8.30 -26.27 11.19
N PRO A 7 8.41 -27.12 10.15
CA PRO A 7 9.58 -27.14 9.30
C PRO A 7 9.81 -25.75 8.69
N ARG A 8 11.06 -25.30 8.63
CA ARG A 8 11.42 -24.04 7.96
C ARG A 8 10.99 -24.15 6.51
N ARG A 9 9.92 -23.44 6.12
CA ARG A 9 9.53 -23.34 4.71
C ARG A 9 10.71 -22.72 3.94
N PRO A 10 11.07 -23.24 2.76
CA PRO A 10 12.19 -22.71 1.98
C PRO A 10 11.97 -21.22 1.64
N ILE A 11 13.05 -20.47 1.48
CA ILE A 11 13.00 -19.09 1.00
C ILE A 11 12.44 -19.13 -0.43
N TYR A 12 11.24 -18.57 -0.63
CA TYR A 12 10.57 -18.57 -1.93
C TYR A 12 11.07 -17.40 -2.78
N LEU A 13 12.30 -17.50 -3.30
CA LEU A 13 12.77 -16.67 -4.43
C LEU A 13 12.24 -17.28 -5.74
N THR A 14 10.92 -17.37 -5.88
CA THR A 14 10.29 -17.86 -7.11
C THR A 14 10.01 -16.69 -8.06
N PRO A 15 9.88 -16.93 -9.38
CA PRO A 15 9.55 -15.88 -10.36
C PRO A 15 8.29 -15.06 -10.00
N GLY A 16 7.33 -15.66 -9.28
CA GLY A 16 6.12 -14.99 -8.78
C GLY A 16 6.36 -13.94 -7.68
N PHE A 17 7.57 -13.86 -7.13
CA PHE A 17 7.99 -12.79 -6.21
C PHE A 17 8.31 -11.50 -6.96
N PHE A 18 9.10 -11.57 -8.04
CA PHE A 18 9.65 -10.37 -8.67
C PHE A 18 8.63 -9.60 -9.52
N GLY A 19 7.71 -10.29 -10.20
CA GLY A 19 6.76 -9.64 -11.12
C GLY A 19 5.92 -8.53 -10.46
N PRO A 20 5.13 -8.84 -9.42
CA PRO A 20 4.31 -7.85 -8.73
C PRO A 20 5.13 -6.71 -8.10
N TRP A 21 6.31 -7.03 -7.55
CA TRP A 21 7.20 -6.02 -6.97
C TRP A 21 7.80 -5.07 -8.00
N LEU A 22 8.26 -5.58 -9.16
CA LEU A 22 8.75 -4.75 -10.26
C LEU A 22 7.64 -3.84 -10.79
N ALA A 23 6.43 -4.37 -10.97
CA ALA A 23 5.28 -3.59 -11.39
C ALA A 23 4.94 -2.49 -10.37
N TYR A 24 4.92 -2.83 -9.08
CA TYR A 24 4.64 -1.86 -8.01
C TYR A 24 5.72 -0.77 -7.92
N LEU A 25 7.00 -1.13 -7.98
CA LEU A 25 8.10 -0.17 -7.93
C LEU A 25 8.13 0.74 -9.16
N ALA A 26 7.87 0.19 -10.35
CA ALA A 26 7.73 0.99 -11.57
C ALA A 26 6.56 1.97 -11.46
N PHE A 27 5.41 1.50 -10.95
CA PHE A 27 4.26 2.36 -10.66
C PHE A 27 4.62 3.47 -9.67
N ALA A 28 5.24 3.13 -8.53
CA ALA A 28 5.59 4.10 -7.50
C ALA A 28 6.58 5.14 -8.02
N ALA A 29 7.61 4.72 -8.77
CA ALA A 29 8.56 5.61 -9.42
C ALA A 29 7.87 6.53 -10.44
N GLY A 30 6.93 6.00 -11.23
CA GLY A 30 6.13 6.77 -12.16
C GLY A 30 5.24 7.80 -11.46
N ALA A 31 4.55 7.40 -10.38
CA ALA A 31 3.75 8.30 -9.56
C ALA A 31 4.61 9.43 -8.97
N PHE A 32 5.81 9.11 -8.46
CA PHE A 32 6.75 10.12 -8.02
C PHE A 32 7.19 11.06 -9.13
N ALA A 33 7.55 10.55 -10.30
CA ALA A 33 8.02 11.37 -11.41
C ALA A 33 6.92 12.32 -11.93
N LEU A 34 5.67 11.86 -11.94
CA LEU A 34 4.52 12.64 -12.42
C LEU A 34 3.99 13.65 -11.39
N THR A 35 4.22 13.41 -10.10
CA THR A 35 3.76 14.27 -8.99
C THR A 35 4.92 14.96 -8.27
N ALA A 36 6.13 14.91 -8.83
CA ALA A 36 7.30 15.58 -8.29
C ALA A 36 7.11 17.10 -8.33
N ASP A 37 6.69 17.66 -7.20
CA ASP A 37 6.64 19.08 -6.90
C ASP A 37 7.63 19.39 -5.77
N GLU A 38 8.15 20.62 -5.70
CA GLU A 38 8.95 21.14 -4.59
C GLU A 38 8.28 20.90 -3.23
N ARG A 39 6.94 20.87 -3.21
CA ARG A 39 6.17 20.60 -2.00
C ARG A 39 6.28 19.17 -1.52
N LEU A 40 6.58 18.19 -2.37
CA LEU A 40 6.50 16.76 -2.03
C LEU A 40 7.39 16.40 -0.82
N PHE A 41 8.58 17.01 -0.72
CA PHE A 41 9.50 16.86 0.41
C PHE A 41 9.63 18.12 1.28
N SER A 42 8.70 19.06 1.14
CA SER A 42 8.59 20.18 2.06
C SER A 42 7.85 19.75 3.33
N PHE A 43 8.55 19.86 4.46
CA PHE A 43 8.03 19.56 5.80
C PHE A 43 7.87 20.84 6.63
N SER A 44 7.36 21.89 6.00
CA SER A 44 7.05 23.16 6.67
C SER A 44 5.56 23.28 6.99
N GLY A 45 5.21 23.96 8.09
CA GLY A 45 3.83 24.30 8.43
C GLY A 45 3.13 23.31 9.37
N ARG A 46 1.84 23.54 9.62
CA ARG A 46 1.05 22.81 10.65
C ARG A 46 0.83 21.33 10.31
N GLY A 47 0.80 20.96 9.04
CA GLY A 47 0.62 19.58 8.57
C GLY A 47 1.90 18.73 8.56
N ALA A 48 3.06 19.34 8.77
CA ALA A 48 4.36 18.67 8.60
C ALA A 48 4.57 17.41 9.46
N PRO A 49 4.17 17.38 10.75
CA PRO A 49 4.33 16.17 11.57
C PRO A 49 3.54 14.98 11.01
N GLY A 50 2.30 15.20 10.54
CA GLY A 50 1.49 14.13 9.97
C GLY A 50 2.03 13.65 8.63
N LYS A 51 2.53 14.56 7.79
CA LYS A 51 3.22 14.20 6.54
C LYS A 51 4.44 13.32 6.80
N ALA A 52 5.28 13.71 7.75
CA ALA A 52 6.46 12.93 8.16
C ALA A 52 6.06 11.55 8.69
N ALA A 53 5.00 11.47 9.49
CA ALA A 53 4.47 10.20 10.00
C ALA A 53 4.01 9.27 8.86
N VAL A 54 3.26 9.78 7.87
CA VAL A 54 2.82 9.00 6.71
C VAL A 54 4.02 8.46 5.92
N TRP A 55 5.03 9.30 5.68
CA TRP A 55 6.26 8.88 5.00
C TRP A 55 7.02 7.79 5.75
N VAL A 56 7.21 7.95 7.07
CA VAL A 56 7.89 6.94 7.91
C VAL A 56 7.13 5.62 7.90
N VAL A 57 5.80 5.67 8.03
CA VAL A 57 4.95 4.46 7.99
C VAL A 57 5.01 3.80 6.62
N TRP A 58 4.96 4.57 5.53
CA TRP A 58 5.09 4.02 4.18
C TRP A 58 6.44 3.33 3.97
N ILE A 59 7.56 3.99 4.31
CA ILE A 59 8.91 3.42 4.17
C ILE A 59 9.07 2.17 5.04
N GLY A 60 8.64 2.25 6.31
CA GLY A 60 8.71 1.11 7.24
C GLY A 60 7.89 -0.08 6.73
N PHE A 61 6.67 0.18 6.25
CA PHE A 61 5.79 -0.86 5.73
C PHE A 61 6.27 -1.42 4.39
N LEU A 62 6.89 -0.60 3.52
CA LEU A 62 7.55 -1.03 2.29
C LEU A 62 8.67 -2.03 2.60
N LEU A 63 9.60 -1.65 3.47
CA LEU A 63 10.73 -2.50 3.86
C LEU A 63 10.26 -3.79 4.52
N TYR A 64 9.29 -3.70 5.44
CA TYR A 64 8.67 -4.87 6.05
C TYR A 64 8.03 -5.79 5.01
N SER A 65 7.28 -5.24 4.06
CA SER A 65 6.60 -6.01 3.01
C SER A 65 7.58 -6.72 2.09
N VAL A 66 8.70 -6.08 1.74
CA VAL A 66 9.80 -6.72 0.98
C VAL A 66 10.37 -7.89 1.76
N VAL A 67 10.72 -7.69 3.04
CA VAL A 67 11.28 -8.75 3.89
C VAL A 67 10.27 -9.90 4.07
N ALA A 68 9.00 -9.60 4.32
CA ALA A 68 7.93 -10.59 4.44
C ALA A 68 7.77 -11.41 3.15
N SER A 69 7.84 -10.76 1.99
CA SER A 69 7.71 -11.42 0.69
C SER A 69 8.85 -12.40 0.40
N THR A 70 10.04 -12.23 0.99
CA THR A 70 11.13 -13.23 0.87
C THR A 70 10.86 -14.51 1.67
N LYS A 71 9.97 -14.44 2.66
CA LYS A 71 9.63 -15.55 3.56
C LYS A 71 8.36 -16.29 3.13
N ALA A 72 7.44 -15.61 2.43
CA ALA A 72 6.17 -16.17 2.00
C ALA A 72 5.70 -15.52 0.69
N ASN A 73 5.08 -16.32 -0.18
CA ASN A 73 4.41 -15.80 -1.36
C ASN A 73 3.01 -15.26 -1.00
N LEU A 74 2.70 -14.06 -1.49
CA LEU A 74 1.42 -13.39 -1.22
C LEU A 74 0.21 -14.23 -1.68
N PHE A 75 0.25 -14.75 -2.90
CA PHE A 75 -0.88 -15.49 -3.49
C PHE A 75 -1.11 -16.83 -2.81
N ASP A 76 -0.03 -17.54 -2.46
CA ASP A 76 -0.13 -18.79 -1.69
C ASP A 76 -0.72 -18.52 -0.31
N THR A 77 -0.31 -17.43 0.34
CA THR A 77 -0.84 -17.03 1.65
C THR A 77 -2.32 -16.67 1.56
N ILE A 78 -2.74 -15.90 0.54
CA ILE A 78 -4.16 -15.57 0.30
C ILE A 78 -4.97 -16.84 0.06
N ARG A 79 -4.44 -17.80 -0.71
CA ARG A 79 -5.10 -19.08 -0.96
C ARG A 79 -5.25 -19.91 0.33
N GLU A 80 -4.23 -19.92 1.18
CA GLU A 80 -4.27 -20.60 2.49
C GLU A 80 -5.29 -19.91 3.42
N MET A 81 -5.27 -18.58 3.49
CA MET A 81 -6.18 -17.78 4.31
C MET A 81 -7.65 -17.87 3.86
N SER A 82 -7.92 -17.97 2.56
CA SER A 82 -9.30 -18.06 2.06
C SER A 82 -9.99 -19.39 2.40
N GLY A 83 -9.25 -20.39 2.88
CA GLY A 83 -9.81 -21.60 3.47
C GLY A 83 -10.41 -21.40 4.86
N ASP A 84 -9.99 -20.35 5.57
CA ASP A 84 -10.37 -20.05 6.95
C ASP A 84 -11.38 -18.89 7.06
N TRP A 85 -12.30 -18.96 8.01
CA TRP A 85 -13.34 -17.95 8.21
C TRP A 85 -12.76 -16.60 8.64
N TRP A 86 -11.76 -16.60 9.53
CA TRP A 86 -11.09 -15.37 9.93
C TRP A 86 -10.25 -14.80 8.80
N GLY A 87 -9.56 -15.65 8.03
CA GLY A 87 -8.84 -15.23 6.83
C GLY A 87 -9.75 -14.54 5.80
N ARG A 88 -10.97 -15.06 5.57
CA ARG A 88 -11.98 -14.41 4.72
C ARG A 88 -12.44 -13.08 5.28
N GLN A 89 -12.76 -13.00 6.57
CA GLN A 89 -13.19 -11.77 7.23
C GLN A 89 -12.11 -10.68 7.10
N ILE A 90 -10.85 -11.00 7.41
CA ILE A 90 -9.72 -10.06 7.26
C ILE A 90 -9.59 -9.58 5.81
N GLY A 91 -9.76 -10.48 4.85
CA GLY A 91 -9.78 -10.13 3.42
C GLY A 91 -10.93 -9.18 3.09
N THR A 92 -12.16 -9.50 3.50
CA THR A 92 -13.34 -8.65 3.26
C THR A 92 -13.17 -7.27 3.89
N ASP A 93 -12.72 -7.19 5.14
CA ASP A 93 -12.50 -5.93 5.86
C ASP A 93 -11.46 -5.07 5.14
N LEU A 94 -10.38 -5.69 4.64
CA LEU A 94 -9.37 -5.00 3.83
C LEU A 94 -9.99 -4.40 2.55
N TYR A 95 -10.79 -5.17 1.82
CA TYR A 95 -11.38 -4.70 0.56
C TYR A 95 -12.48 -3.66 0.74
N ILE A 96 -13.22 -3.70 1.85
CA ILE A 96 -14.11 -2.59 2.25
C ILE A 96 -13.27 -1.32 2.48
N GLY A 97 -12.14 -1.44 3.18
CA GLY A 97 -11.15 -0.37 3.34
C GLY A 97 -10.65 0.19 2.01
N ILE A 98 -10.28 -0.68 1.07
CA ILE A 98 -9.87 -0.33 -0.29
C ILE A 98 -10.96 0.47 -1.01
N THR A 99 -12.23 0.03 -0.93
CA THR A 99 -13.35 0.74 -1.57
C THR A 99 -13.55 2.14 -0.98
N MET A 100 -13.47 2.28 0.34
CA MET A 100 -13.54 3.61 0.98
C MET A 100 -12.38 4.51 0.56
N PHE A 101 -11.16 3.95 0.48
CA PHE A 101 -10.00 4.70 0.07
C PHE A 101 -10.02 5.06 -1.42
N ALA A 102 -10.54 4.18 -2.28
CA ALA A 102 -10.79 4.46 -3.69
C ALA A 102 -11.76 5.64 -3.86
N ALA A 103 -12.79 5.75 -3.03
CA ALA A 103 -13.66 6.92 -3.02
C ALA A 103 -12.89 8.19 -2.64
N LEU A 104 -11.98 8.13 -1.65
CA LEU A 104 -11.10 9.26 -1.30
C LEU A 104 -10.22 9.68 -2.49
N ILE A 105 -9.60 8.74 -3.21
CA ILE A 105 -8.81 9.05 -4.41
C ILE A 105 -9.69 9.74 -5.46
N TYR A 106 -10.89 9.22 -5.72
CA TYR A 106 -11.81 9.82 -6.67
C TYR A 106 -12.22 11.24 -6.28
N PHE A 107 -12.52 11.49 -5.00
CA PHE A 107 -12.86 12.83 -4.53
C PHE A 107 -11.64 13.77 -4.49
N ASN A 108 -10.44 13.23 -4.28
CA ASN A 108 -9.24 14.05 -4.34
C ASN A 108 -8.85 14.43 -5.77
N GLU A 109 -8.92 13.49 -6.72
CA GLU A 109 -8.47 13.71 -8.11
C GLU A 109 -9.56 14.22 -9.04
N GLY A 110 -10.84 13.92 -8.75
CA GLY A 110 -11.97 14.19 -9.63
C GLY A 110 -11.99 13.37 -10.93
N SER A 111 -11.05 12.45 -11.11
CA SER A 111 -10.83 11.72 -12.37
C SER A 111 -11.04 10.21 -12.22
N PRO A 112 -12.02 9.62 -12.94
CA PRO A 112 -12.19 8.16 -12.98
C PRO A 112 -10.96 7.44 -13.54
N LEU A 113 -10.24 8.04 -14.48
CA LEU A 113 -9.04 7.44 -15.06
C LEU A 113 -7.92 7.35 -14.01
N THR A 114 -7.71 8.42 -13.25
CA THR A 114 -6.71 8.43 -12.17
C THR A 114 -7.07 7.38 -11.11
N LEU A 115 -8.35 7.27 -10.73
CA LEU A 115 -8.81 6.19 -9.86
C LEU A 115 -8.46 4.80 -10.42
N LEU A 116 -8.77 4.52 -11.69
CA LEU A 116 -8.49 3.22 -12.31
C LEU A 116 -6.99 2.88 -12.31
N ILE A 117 -6.15 3.89 -12.55
CA ILE A 117 -4.69 3.75 -12.50
C ILE A 117 -4.23 3.37 -11.09
N TRP A 118 -4.76 4.04 -10.06
CA TRP A 118 -4.42 3.75 -8.66
C TRP A 118 -5.03 2.43 -8.15
N LEU A 119 -6.18 1.99 -8.68
CA LEU A 119 -6.80 0.72 -8.31
C LEU A 119 -5.92 -0.48 -8.63
N ALA A 120 -5.13 -0.43 -9.71
CA ALA A 120 -4.29 -1.54 -10.13
C ALA A 120 -3.30 -1.99 -9.02
N PRO A 121 -2.43 -1.12 -8.48
CA PRO A 121 -1.58 -1.49 -7.35
C PRO A 121 -2.35 -1.57 -6.02
N LEU A 122 -3.51 -0.92 -5.88
CA LEU A 122 -4.31 -0.96 -4.64
C LEU A 122 -4.91 -2.35 -4.40
N ILE A 123 -5.33 -3.07 -5.45
CA ILE A 123 -5.88 -4.42 -5.31
C ILE A 123 -4.81 -5.43 -4.83
N ILE A 124 -3.55 -5.24 -5.24
CA ILE A 124 -2.46 -6.18 -4.91
C ILE A 124 -1.77 -5.79 -3.60
N TYR A 125 -1.47 -4.50 -3.43
CA TYR A 125 -0.69 -3.96 -2.33
C TYR A 125 -1.47 -2.91 -1.53
N ALA A 126 -2.74 -3.19 -1.24
CA ALA A 126 -3.71 -2.33 -0.54
C ALA A 126 -3.10 -1.27 0.38
N ASN A 127 -2.64 -1.67 1.58
CA ASN A 127 -2.12 -0.72 2.57
C ASN A 127 -0.90 0.06 2.07
N LEU A 128 -0.03 -0.57 1.28
CA LEU A 128 1.21 0.04 0.79
C LEU A 128 0.90 1.12 -0.26
N THR A 129 -0.04 0.85 -1.17
CA THR A 129 -0.53 1.80 -2.17
C THR A 129 -1.33 2.94 -1.52
N THR A 130 -2.17 2.64 -0.54
CA THR A 130 -2.88 3.64 0.28
C THR A 130 -1.91 4.62 0.92
N LEU A 131 -0.87 4.11 1.57
CA LEU A 131 0.16 4.92 2.22
C LEU A 131 0.98 5.74 1.21
N LEU A 132 1.29 5.18 0.04
CA LEU A 132 1.98 5.91 -1.03
C LEU A 132 1.14 7.10 -1.52
N TYR A 133 -0.15 6.85 -1.79
CA TYR A 133 -1.08 7.90 -2.23
C TYR A 133 -1.16 9.02 -1.19
N LEU A 134 -1.35 8.66 0.09
CA LEU A 134 -1.37 9.62 1.19
C LEU A 134 -0.05 10.39 1.28
N ALA A 135 1.10 9.76 1.08
CA ALA A 135 2.40 10.42 1.16
C ALA A 135 2.59 11.48 0.05
N ILE A 136 2.20 11.14 -1.18
CA ILE A 136 2.35 11.99 -2.36
C ILE A 136 1.34 13.15 -2.34
N HIS A 137 0.09 12.88 -1.94
CA HIS A 137 -1.02 13.84 -1.99
C HIS A 137 -1.35 14.46 -0.62
N TYR A 138 -0.48 14.30 0.37
CA TYR A 138 -0.76 14.67 1.76
C TYR A 138 -1.28 16.10 1.89
N ASP A 139 -0.56 17.07 1.31
CA ASP A 139 -0.88 18.49 1.45
C ASP A 139 -2.24 18.80 0.81
N GLN A 140 -2.51 18.26 -0.38
CA GLN A 140 -3.80 18.42 -1.08
C GLN A 140 -4.97 17.90 -0.26
N ILE A 141 -4.80 16.74 0.39
CA ILE A 141 -5.82 16.10 1.20
C ILE A 141 -6.07 16.92 2.47
N VAL A 142 -5.02 17.34 3.16
CA VAL A 142 -5.14 18.15 4.38
C VAL A 142 -5.78 19.51 4.09
N ASP A 143 -5.38 20.17 3.01
CA ASP A 143 -5.94 21.47 2.62
C ASP A 143 -7.46 21.36 2.40
N LYS A 144 -7.91 20.34 1.66
CA LYS A 144 -9.35 20.08 1.43
C LYS A 144 -10.11 19.76 2.72
N LEU A 145 -9.53 18.95 3.60
CA LEU A 145 -10.17 18.58 4.87
C LEU A 145 -10.24 19.75 5.86
N SER A 146 -9.29 20.68 5.78
CA SER A 146 -9.27 21.88 6.62
C SER A 146 -10.24 22.98 6.15
N GLY A 147 -10.94 22.76 5.03
CA GLY A 147 -11.91 23.71 4.47
C GLY A 147 -11.24 24.88 3.76
N GLY A 148 -10.20 24.59 2.98
CA GLY A 148 -9.37 25.56 2.25
C GLY A 148 -10.11 26.75 1.64
#